data_AF-A0A3N5ZQW1-F1
#
_entry.id   AF-A0A3N5ZQW1-F1
#
_cell.length_a   1.000
_cell.length_b   1.000
_cell.length_c   1.000
_cell.angle_alpha   90.00
_cell.angle_beta   90.00
_cell.angle_gamma   90.00
#
_symmetry.space_group_name_H-M   'P 1'
#
loop_
_entity.id
_entity.type
_entity.pdbx_description
1 polymer ?
#
loop_
_entity_poly.entity_id
_entity_poly.type
_entity_poly.pdbx_seq_one_letter_code
_entity_poly.pdbx_strand_id
1 'polypeptide(L)'
;MTTNTPLGTAPGHGYLTPTVIISHPAMQVYFSLSYRDVPINTYFSELFDVAGISLQADQKTDIWCMAKLERYMFEMGGFVSIIPRRVTADGLLTYSPYIARELMLARRARTPQILFVDDQLLTQYRLEFPTSAIPFFLHAPETELTRHVEEISQFRRKLASGAARPARQYVPREATIIVGAGSMLRDAASYLAAILRREDYKPTIVPGSTGLEQAFDDINLFELVLRSELCVFVLDNDLSCPDLLLAMAHAHCVPSMRFRYDPAATSREPELSGAVKWRSSEDLGSSFSELLQNYQSAFVRASGRDIIEQLATPEQVSDTLNTWDPADGPALVLHVVPDDSYVKDRVDGVIRTLECTDTGRVKNDAVCRGLYDRIKKDHFYYTFEPVITQTHVQRIRKPREMDSLNCGTCIDFACLFASMLEGAHERPVVIVVGTPRGSHALAGYITEDAVLSESEFTLGDLRGAVNRGEVVPFETTGAVEVRGDRTVAAETETERKEGGNLLDYRTAKSAARRLLFQRDVNLEYCIDVVRARRSLHEK
;
A
#
# COMPACT_ATOMS: atom_id res chain seq x y z
N MET A 1 3.79 82.45 59.90
CA MET A 1 2.86 82.08 58.82
C MET A 1 3.73 81.62 57.66
N THR A 2 3.80 80.37 57.22
CA THR A 2 2.82 79.27 57.14
C THR A 2 3.57 77.93 57.21
N THR A 3 2.92 76.94 57.80
CA THR A 3 3.42 75.59 58.10
C THR A 3 3.23 74.60 56.93
N ASN A 4 4.18 73.67 56.83
CA ASN A 4 4.16 72.49 55.98
C ASN A 4 3.05 71.49 56.35
N THR A 5 2.46 70.86 55.33
CA THR A 5 1.71 69.59 55.45
C THR A 5 2.17 68.65 54.32
N PRO A 6 2.52 67.38 54.59
CA PRO A 6 2.98 66.44 53.58
C PRO A 6 1.82 65.68 52.90
N LEU A 7 1.95 65.46 51.59
CA LEU A 7 1.03 64.68 50.75
C LEU A 7 1.30 63.17 50.88
N GLY A 8 0.21 62.42 50.95
CA GLY A 8 0.15 61.00 51.28
C GLY A 8 0.60 60.02 50.19
N THR A 9 0.92 58.83 50.67
CA THR A 9 1.33 57.61 49.97
C THR A 9 0.18 56.91 49.25
N ALA A 10 0.39 56.53 47.99
CA ALA A 10 -0.51 55.67 47.21
C ALA A 10 -0.15 54.16 47.38
N PRO A 11 -1.12 53.23 47.27
CA PRO A 11 -0.90 51.80 47.50
C PRO A 11 -0.26 51.09 46.29
N GLY A 12 0.64 50.14 46.57
CA GLY A 12 1.41 49.41 45.58
C GLY A 12 0.60 48.39 44.76
N HIS A 13 0.83 48.39 43.45
CA HIS A 13 0.41 47.33 42.54
C HIS A 13 1.38 46.15 42.62
N GLY A 14 0.87 45.00 43.07
CA GLY A 14 1.57 43.72 42.96
C GLY A 14 1.62 43.24 41.51
N TYR A 15 2.83 43.13 40.96
CA TYR A 15 3.06 42.49 39.66
C TYR A 15 2.87 40.98 39.81
N LEU A 16 1.77 40.45 39.27
CA LEU A 16 1.63 39.02 39.00
C LEU A 16 2.51 38.69 37.79
N THR A 17 3.61 37.97 38.03
CA THR A 17 4.40 37.34 36.97
C THR A 17 3.53 36.34 36.21
N PRO A 18 3.42 36.42 34.87
CA PRO A 18 2.65 35.45 34.10
C PRO A 18 3.28 34.06 34.26
N THR A 19 2.50 33.12 34.79
CA THR A 19 2.85 31.70 34.77
C THR A 19 2.88 31.25 33.32
N VAL A 20 4.09 31.12 32.75
CA VAL A 20 4.29 30.47 31.46
C VAL A 20 3.92 29.01 31.64
N ILE A 21 2.72 28.63 31.21
CA ILE A 21 2.35 27.22 31.06
C ILE A 21 3.22 26.70 29.92
N ILE A 22 4.32 26.03 30.26
CA ILE A 22 5.12 25.30 29.29
C ILE A 22 4.24 24.13 28.84
N SER A 23 3.53 24.30 27.73
CA SER A 23 2.87 23.20 27.06
C SER A 23 3.96 22.23 26.63
N HIS A 24 4.09 21.11 27.33
CA HIS A 24 4.94 20.02 26.87
C HIS A 24 4.51 19.67 25.44
N PRO A 25 5.42 19.65 24.46
CA PRO A 25 5.08 19.26 23.09
C PRO A 25 4.39 17.90 23.16
N ALA A 26 3.23 17.79 22.50
CA ALA A 26 2.47 16.55 22.47
C ALA A 26 3.39 15.40 22.02
N MET A 27 3.51 14.36 22.85
CA MET A 27 4.37 13.22 22.53
C MET A 27 3.82 12.52 21.27
N GLN A 28 4.60 12.58 20.20
CA GLN A 28 4.26 11.93 18.94
C GLN A 28 4.79 10.49 18.94
N VAL A 29 3.94 9.55 18.56
CA VAL A 29 4.21 8.12 18.58
C VAL A 29 3.93 7.56 17.20
N TYR A 30 4.88 6.80 16.64
CA TYR A 30 4.64 6.13 15.36
C TYR A 30 3.62 5.01 15.53
N PHE A 31 2.62 5.00 14.66
CA PHE A 31 1.53 4.04 14.63
C PHE A 31 1.64 3.13 13.41
N SER A 32 2.24 1.96 13.62
CA SER A 32 2.27 0.85 12.68
C SER A 32 0.91 0.15 12.69
N LEU A 33 0.20 0.26 11.57
CA LEU A 33 -1.16 -0.24 11.44
C LEU A 33 -1.33 -1.01 10.12
N SER A 34 -2.22 -1.98 10.12
CA SER A 34 -2.64 -2.63 8.88
C SER A 34 -3.75 -1.81 8.25
N TYR A 35 -3.50 -1.21 7.08
CA TYR A 35 -4.50 -0.41 6.34
C TYR A 35 -5.79 -1.19 5.97
N ARG A 36 -5.77 -2.52 6.10
CA ARG A 36 -6.94 -3.39 5.85
C ARG A 36 -7.91 -3.39 7.04
N ASP A 37 -7.40 -3.16 8.24
CA ASP A 37 -8.07 -3.45 9.50
C ASP A 37 -8.56 -2.16 10.19
N VAL A 38 -9.30 -1.33 9.43
CA VAL A 38 -9.82 -0.04 9.91
C VAL A 38 -10.57 -0.14 11.25
N PRO A 39 -11.48 -1.11 11.48
CA PRO A 39 -12.23 -1.16 12.74
C PRO A 39 -11.33 -1.33 13.97
N ILE A 40 -10.37 -2.26 13.92
CA ILE A 40 -9.46 -2.49 15.05
C ILE A 40 -8.47 -1.33 15.24
N ASN A 41 -8.00 -0.72 14.14
CA ASN A 41 -7.15 0.48 14.22
C ASN A 41 -7.91 1.66 14.83
N THR A 42 -9.20 1.82 14.51
CA THR A 42 -10.06 2.86 15.07
C THR A 42 -10.23 2.65 16.57
N TYR A 43 -10.56 1.42 16.99
CA TYR A 43 -10.67 1.05 18.41
C TYR A 43 -9.41 1.45 19.20
N PHE A 44 -8.22 1.03 18.76
CA PHE A 44 -6.99 1.39 19.46
C PHE A 44 -6.67 2.88 19.37
N SER A 45 -6.86 3.52 18.21
CA SER A 45 -6.63 4.96 18.03
C SER A 45 -7.44 5.78 19.04
N GLU A 46 -8.71 5.44 19.25
CA GLU A 46 -9.56 6.09 20.25
C GLU A 46 -9.03 5.91 21.69
N LEU A 47 -8.56 4.71 22.05
CA LEU A 47 -7.96 4.48 23.37
C LEU A 47 -6.68 5.31 23.59
N PHE A 48 -5.84 5.44 22.58
CA PHE A 48 -4.63 6.28 22.65
C PHE A 48 -4.98 7.77 22.74
N ASP A 49 -6.00 8.23 22.01
CA ASP A 49 -6.46 9.63 22.08
C ASP A 49 -7.00 9.98 23.47
N VAL A 50 -7.82 9.09 24.07
CA VAL A 50 -8.28 9.21 25.47
C VAL A 50 -7.10 9.27 26.45
N ALA A 51 -6.04 8.50 26.19
CA ALA A 51 -4.82 8.54 27.00
C ALA A 51 -3.98 9.81 26.78
N GLY A 52 -4.31 10.66 25.79
CA GLY A 52 -3.58 11.86 25.43
C GLY A 52 -2.27 11.57 24.68
N ILE A 53 -2.20 10.44 23.96
CA ILE A 53 -1.06 10.07 23.11
C ILE A 53 -1.42 10.33 21.65
N SER A 54 -0.65 11.20 20.99
CA SER A 54 -0.89 11.48 19.57
C SER A 54 -0.21 10.43 18.69
N LEU A 55 -1.01 9.61 18.03
CA LEU A 55 -0.55 8.66 17.03
C LEU A 55 -0.29 9.35 15.69
N GLN A 56 0.81 8.98 15.05
CA GLN A 56 1.22 9.42 13.71
C GLN A 56 1.40 8.17 12.85
N ALA A 57 0.70 8.09 11.73
CA ALA A 57 0.80 6.95 10.82
C ALA A 57 1.39 7.39 9.49
N ASP A 58 2.01 6.44 8.81
CA ASP A 58 2.36 6.63 7.41
C ASP A 58 1.06 6.68 6.58
N GLN A 59 1.04 7.52 5.56
CA GLN A 59 -0.04 7.47 4.58
C GLN A 59 0.22 6.26 3.69
N LYS A 60 -0.80 5.47 3.38
CA LYS A 60 -0.64 4.34 2.46
C LYS A 60 -0.19 4.86 1.10
N THR A 61 1.01 4.50 0.68
CA THR A 61 1.52 4.79 -0.66
C THR A 61 1.79 3.51 -1.44
N ASP A 62 1.88 3.63 -2.75
CA ASP A 62 2.29 2.58 -3.68
C ASP A 62 3.79 2.26 -3.59
N ILE A 63 4.59 3.21 -3.09
CA ILE A 63 6.04 3.05 -2.92
C ILE A 63 6.39 2.75 -1.46
N TRP A 64 7.17 1.68 -1.25
CA TRP A 64 7.74 1.34 0.04
C TRP A 64 9.05 2.11 0.28
N CYS A 65 9.02 3.11 1.17
CA CYS A 65 10.20 3.93 1.48
C CYS A 65 10.80 3.60 2.86
N MET A 66 11.80 2.71 2.86
CA MET A 66 12.53 2.34 4.09
C MET A 66 13.19 3.54 4.79
N ALA A 67 13.75 4.48 4.02
CA ALA A 67 14.40 5.66 4.58
C ALA A 67 13.42 6.52 5.39
N LYS A 68 12.15 6.60 4.96
CA LYS A 68 11.09 7.33 5.67
C LYS A 68 10.85 6.70 7.03
N LEU A 69 10.68 5.38 7.07
CA LEU A 69 10.49 4.65 8.33
C LEU A 69 11.69 4.78 9.25
N GLU A 70 12.91 4.71 8.71
CA GLU A 70 14.14 4.91 9.49
C GLU A 70 14.21 6.31 10.13
N ARG A 71 13.77 7.35 9.41
CA ARG A 71 13.66 8.71 9.95
C ARG A 71 12.68 8.74 11.13
N TYR A 72 11.47 8.24 10.94
CA TYR A 72 10.43 8.35 11.96
C TYR A 72 10.67 7.52 13.20
N MET A 73 11.30 6.34 13.07
CA MET A 73 11.67 5.53 14.26
C MET A 73 12.59 6.28 15.22
N PHE A 74 13.35 7.26 14.72
CA PHE A 74 14.25 8.09 15.51
C PHE A 74 13.65 9.42 15.96
N GLU A 75 12.78 10.02 15.16
CA GLU A 75 12.14 11.30 15.48
C GLU A 75 10.97 11.14 16.46
N MET A 76 10.34 9.96 16.49
CA MET A 76 9.18 9.69 17.32
C MET A 76 9.58 9.24 18.73
N GLY A 77 8.79 9.66 19.72
CA GLY A 77 9.04 9.31 21.13
C GLY A 77 8.70 7.86 21.48
N GLY A 78 7.91 7.19 20.63
CA GLY A 78 7.43 5.84 20.86
C GLY A 78 7.00 5.12 19.58
N PHE A 79 6.76 3.81 19.70
CA PHE A 79 6.24 2.94 18.65
C PHE A 79 5.02 2.16 19.16
N VAL A 80 3.92 2.23 18.42
CA VAL A 80 2.70 1.45 18.64
C VAL A 80 2.49 0.60 17.41
N SER A 81 2.20 -0.69 17.59
CA SER A 81 1.82 -1.56 16.49
C SER A 81 0.59 -2.39 16.83
N ILE A 82 -0.39 -2.38 15.93
CA ILE A 82 -1.57 -3.26 15.96
C ILE A 82 -1.38 -4.32 14.90
N ILE A 83 -1.28 -5.58 15.34
CA ILE A 83 -0.86 -6.70 14.50
C ILE A 83 -2.03 -7.70 14.39
N PRO A 84 -3.00 -7.43 13.49
CA PRO A 84 -4.08 -8.36 13.23
C PRO A 84 -3.56 -9.60 12.49
N ARG A 85 -4.23 -10.74 12.74
CA ARG A 85 -3.98 -11.97 11.98
C ARG A 85 -4.43 -11.81 10.53
N ARG A 86 -3.72 -12.46 9.62
CA ARG A 86 -4.07 -12.66 8.21
C ARG A 86 -4.16 -14.14 7.94
N VAL A 87 -5.00 -14.54 6.99
CA VAL A 87 -5.10 -15.93 6.53
C VAL A 87 -4.56 -15.99 5.11
N THR A 88 -3.55 -16.81 4.88
CA THR A 88 -3.00 -17.05 3.54
C THR A 88 -3.91 -17.96 2.73
N ALA A 89 -3.66 -18.09 1.42
CA ALA A 89 -4.48 -18.90 0.52
C ALA A 89 -4.53 -20.40 0.88
N ASP A 90 -3.54 -20.90 1.63
CA ASP A 90 -3.45 -22.26 2.19
C ASP A 90 -4.03 -22.36 3.62
N GLY A 91 -4.62 -21.28 4.14
CA GLY A 91 -5.27 -21.26 5.45
C GLY A 91 -4.33 -21.04 6.64
N LEU A 92 -3.04 -20.78 6.40
CA LEU A 92 -2.10 -20.48 7.48
C LEU A 92 -2.31 -19.07 8.01
N LEU A 93 -2.23 -18.92 9.34
CA LEU A 93 -2.23 -17.61 9.97
C LEU A 93 -0.88 -16.94 9.74
N THR A 94 -0.87 -15.66 9.39
CA THR A 94 0.32 -14.82 9.23
C THR A 94 0.01 -13.36 9.60
N TYR A 95 0.95 -12.45 9.38
CA TYR A 95 0.74 -11.01 9.52
C TYR A 95 1.49 -10.24 8.43
N SER A 96 1.32 -8.92 8.38
CA SER A 96 1.94 -8.10 7.36
C SER A 96 3.48 -8.19 7.43
N PRO A 97 4.18 -8.53 6.32
CA PRO A 97 5.65 -8.51 6.31
C PRO A 97 6.20 -7.08 6.51
N TYR A 98 5.43 -6.05 6.15
CA TYR A 98 5.76 -4.65 6.42
C TYR A 98 5.77 -4.35 7.93
N ILE A 99 4.76 -4.83 8.67
CA ILE A 99 4.71 -4.69 10.14
C ILE A 99 5.88 -5.44 10.79
N ALA A 100 6.21 -6.65 10.31
CA ALA A 100 7.38 -7.39 10.78
C ALA A 100 8.66 -6.55 10.64
N ARG A 101 8.81 -5.88 9.49
CA ARG A 101 9.95 -5.01 9.23
C ARG A 101 9.98 -3.79 10.15
N GLU A 102 8.85 -3.12 10.35
CA GLU A 102 8.73 -1.99 11.29
C GLU A 102 9.05 -2.40 12.73
N LEU A 103 8.62 -3.58 13.16
CA LEU A 103 8.96 -4.12 14.48
C LEU A 103 10.46 -4.35 14.64
N MET A 104 11.13 -4.87 13.61
CA MET A 104 12.60 -4.98 13.61
C MET A 104 13.27 -3.60 13.71
N LEU A 105 12.77 -2.60 12.99
CA LEU A 105 13.28 -1.23 13.05
C LEU A 105 13.09 -0.63 14.45
N ALA A 106 11.93 -0.78 15.07
CA ALA A 106 11.64 -0.29 16.42
C ALA A 106 12.56 -0.92 17.47
N ARG A 107 12.77 -2.25 17.40
CA ARG A 107 13.73 -2.98 18.25
C ARG A 107 15.15 -2.44 18.11
N ARG A 108 15.58 -2.22 16.87
CA ARG A 108 16.91 -1.69 16.54
C ARG A 108 17.10 -0.26 17.04
N ALA A 109 16.10 0.59 16.86
CA ALA A 109 16.09 1.97 17.36
C ALA A 109 16.04 2.05 18.90
N ARG A 110 15.64 0.95 19.57
CA ARG A 110 15.36 0.86 21.01
C ARG A 110 14.28 1.85 21.44
N THR A 111 13.36 2.15 20.53
CA THR A 111 12.24 3.06 20.77
C THR A 111 11.30 2.41 21.79
N PRO A 112 10.80 3.15 22.81
CA PRO A 112 9.76 2.64 23.68
C PRO A 112 8.59 2.13 22.83
N GLN A 113 8.22 0.87 23.02
CA GLN A 113 7.19 0.23 22.20
C GLN A 113 6.09 -0.42 23.02
N ILE A 114 4.89 -0.46 22.44
CA ILE A 114 3.74 -1.25 22.88
C ILE A 114 3.17 -1.97 21.66
N LEU A 115 2.91 -3.27 21.79
CA LEU A 115 2.44 -4.12 20.69
C LEU A 115 1.15 -4.80 21.10
N PHE A 116 0.10 -4.60 20.30
CA PHE A 116 -1.15 -5.35 20.40
C PHE A 116 -1.18 -6.36 19.27
N VAL A 117 -1.29 -7.65 19.61
CA VAL A 117 -1.18 -8.76 18.66
C VAL A 117 -2.43 -9.60 18.74
N ASP A 118 -2.98 -10.03 17.62
CA ASP A 118 -4.08 -11.00 17.63
C ASP A 118 -3.69 -12.24 18.44
N ASP A 119 -4.56 -12.69 19.33
CA ASP A 119 -4.27 -13.77 20.30
C ASP A 119 -3.83 -15.09 19.63
N GLN A 120 -4.45 -15.44 18.50
CA GLN A 120 -4.10 -16.66 17.79
C GLN A 120 -2.72 -16.54 17.15
N LEU A 121 -2.45 -15.37 16.57
CA LEU A 121 -1.15 -15.07 15.99
C LEU A 121 -0.05 -15.06 17.06
N LEU A 122 -0.31 -14.44 18.21
CA LEU A 122 0.63 -14.38 19.33
C LEU A 122 0.95 -15.76 19.89
N THR A 123 -0.04 -16.64 19.95
CA THR A 123 0.11 -18.03 20.37
C THR A 123 0.98 -18.81 19.38
N GLN A 124 0.70 -18.68 18.08
CA GLN A 124 1.43 -19.40 17.02
C GLN A 124 2.88 -18.91 16.86
N TYR A 125 3.11 -17.60 16.94
CA TYR A 125 4.40 -16.96 16.65
C TYR A 125 5.05 -16.34 17.89
N ARG A 126 4.88 -16.97 19.07
CA ARG A 126 5.28 -16.36 20.34
C ARG A 126 6.74 -15.92 20.40
N LEU A 127 7.64 -16.67 19.76
CA LEU A 127 9.08 -16.38 19.72
C LEU A 127 9.43 -15.15 18.88
N GLU A 128 8.56 -14.74 17.97
CA GLU A 128 8.77 -13.55 17.13
C GLU A 128 8.42 -12.25 17.86
N PHE A 129 7.61 -12.32 18.93
CA PHE A 129 7.13 -11.18 19.69
C PHE A 129 7.84 -11.05 21.05
N PRO A 130 8.01 -9.83 21.59
CA PRO A 130 8.55 -9.67 22.93
C PRO A 130 7.57 -10.22 23.97
N THR A 131 8.08 -10.57 25.15
CA THR A 131 7.22 -11.09 26.23
C THR A 131 6.12 -10.11 26.66
N SER A 132 6.36 -8.81 26.45
CA SER A 132 5.43 -7.71 26.73
C SER A 132 4.36 -7.47 25.65
N ALA A 133 4.29 -8.29 24.59
CA ALA A 133 3.22 -8.17 23.60
C ALA A 133 1.86 -8.54 24.22
N ILE A 134 0.86 -7.71 23.93
CA ILE A 134 -0.48 -7.78 24.55
C ILE A 134 -1.44 -8.43 23.55
N PRO A 135 -2.10 -9.54 23.91
CA PRO A 135 -3.07 -10.18 23.03
C PRO A 135 -4.34 -9.31 22.91
N PHE A 136 -5.00 -9.38 21.76
CA PHE A 136 -6.39 -8.93 21.59
C PHE A 136 -7.18 -9.93 20.73
N PHE A 137 -8.50 -9.87 20.81
CA PHE A 137 -9.40 -10.67 19.97
C PHE A 137 -9.94 -9.83 18.81
N LEU A 138 -9.61 -10.17 17.56
CA LEU A 138 -9.95 -9.36 16.38
C LEU A 138 -11.44 -9.00 16.25
N HIS A 139 -12.34 -9.92 16.62
CA HIS A 139 -13.78 -9.74 16.47
C HIS A 139 -14.48 -9.18 17.72
N ALA A 140 -13.78 -9.04 18.84
CA ALA A 140 -14.32 -8.54 20.10
C ALA A 140 -13.19 -7.93 20.96
N PRO A 141 -12.46 -6.92 20.45
CA PRO A 141 -11.30 -6.34 21.15
C PRO A 141 -11.66 -5.63 22.46
N GLU A 142 -12.92 -5.28 22.65
CA GLU A 142 -13.47 -4.66 23.86
C GLU A 142 -13.50 -5.61 25.07
N THR A 143 -13.42 -6.93 24.85
CA THR A 143 -13.38 -7.91 25.95
C THR A 143 -12.15 -7.73 26.85
N GLU A 144 -11.06 -7.19 26.30
CA GLU A 144 -9.80 -6.89 26.99
C GLU A 144 -9.63 -5.38 27.27
N LEU A 145 -10.70 -4.57 27.20
CA LEU A 145 -10.63 -3.11 27.31
C LEU A 145 -9.86 -2.61 28.54
N THR A 146 -10.17 -3.15 29.73
CA THR A 146 -9.50 -2.75 30.98
C THR A 146 -7.99 -2.96 30.90
N ARG A 147 -7.56 -4.10 30.34
CA ARG A 147 -6.16 -4.43 30.15
C ARG A 147 -5.51 -3.50 29.14
N HIS A 148 -6.16 -3.23 28.00
CA HIS A 148 -5.63 -2.31 26.99
C HIS A 148 -5.42 -0.90 27.57
N VAL A 149 -6.39 -0.38 28.32
CA VAL A 149 -6.30 0.94 28.98
C VAL A 149 -5.15 0.99 29.99
N GLU A 150 -4.96 -0.08 30.77
CA GLU A 150 -3.87 -0.18 31.73
C GLU A 150 -2.50 -0.15 31.03
N GLU A 151 -2.31 -0.95 29.99
CA GLU A 151 -1.07 -1.05 29.23
C GLU A 151 -0.74 0.27 28.49
N ILE A 152 -1.73 0.94 27.91
CA ILE A 152 -1.57 2.27 27.31
C ILE A 152 -1.15 3.29 28.37
N SER A 153 -1.74 3.21 29.56
CA SER A 153 -1.37 4.09 30.68
C SER A 153 0.06 3.84 31.17
N GLN A 154 0.50 2.57 31.22
CA GLN A 154 1.89 2.21 31.52
C GLN A 154 2.84 2.74 30.45
N PHE A 155 2.48 2.59 29.18
CA PHE A 155 3.24 3.12 28.06
C PHE A 155 3.38 4.64 28.12
N ARG A 156 2.29 5.37 28.41
CA ARG A 156 2.33 6.83 28.63
C ARG A 156 3.34 7.22 29.70
N ARG A 157 3.36 6.52 30.84
CA ARG A 157 4.31 6.78 31.93
C ARG A 157 5.75 6.53 31.48
N LYS A 158 6.00 5.48 30.69
CA LYS A 158 7.32 5.17 30.11
C LYS A 158 7.79 6.24 29.13
N LEU A 159 6.88 6.82 28.33
CA LEU A 159 7.22 7.94 27.46
C LEU A 159 7.58 9.19 28.29
N ALA A 160 6.78 9.49 29.32
CA ALA A 160 6.99 10.65 30.19
C ALA A 160 8.27 10.57 31.03
N SER A 161 8.77 9.37 31.32
CA SER A 161 10.01 9.17 32.09
C SER A 161 11.28 9.46 31.29
N GLY A 162 11.18 9.86 30.01
CA GLY A 162 12.33 10.09 29.14
C GLY A 162 13.08 8.79 28.81
N ALA A 163 12.41 7.63 28.84
CA ALA A 163 13.02 6.36 28.45
C ALA A 163 13.34 6.29 26.95
N ALA A 164 12.84 7.23 26.16
CA ALA A 164 13.15 7.34 24.75
C ALA A 164 14.63 7.71 24.55
N ARG A 165 15.26 7.07 23.56
CA ARG A 165 16.59 7.47 23.09
C ARG A 165 16.53 8.94 22.66
N PRO A 166 17.55 9.77 22.97
CA PRO A 166 17.60 11.11 22.42
C PRO A 166 17.53 11.05 20.89
N ALA A 167 16.81 12.00 20.30
CA ALA A 167 16.71 12.14 18.86
C ALA A 167 18.13 12.22 18.26
N ARG A 168 18.32 11.58 17.11
CA ARG A 168 19.58 11.66 16.37
C ARG A 168 19.84 13.12 16.01
N GLN A 169 21.05 13.60 16.29
CA GLN A 169 21.49 14.91 15.81
C GLN A 169 21.99 14.75 14.37
N TYR A 170 21.40 15.50 13.45
CA TYR A 170 21.80 15.56 12.04
C TYR A 170 21.66 16.99 11.52
N VAL A 171 22.28 17.28 10.38
CA VAL A 171 22.20 18.57 9.71
C VAL A 171 21.07 18.52 8.68
N PRO A 172 20.03 19.37 8.80
CA PRO A 172 18.95 19.39 7.83
C PRO A 172 19.45 19.64 6.41
N ARG A 173 18.88 18.92 5.45
CA ARG A 173 19.21 18.93 4.02
C ARG A 173 20.65 18.51 3.70
N GLU A 174 21.41 17.96 4.64
CA GLU A 174 22.68 17.31 4.34
C GLU A 174 22.43 15.88 3.88
N ALA A 175 22.94 15.52 2.70
CA ALA A 175 22.83 14.17 2.16
C ALA A 175 24.21 13.61 1.85
N THR A 176 24.41 12.32 2.09
CA THR A 176 25.65 11.63 1.71
C THR A 176 25.35 10.51 0.73
N ILE A 177 26.00 10.55 -0.43
CA ILE A 177 25.88 9.54 -1.47
C ILE A 177 27.12 8.65 -1.42
N ILE A 178 26.94 7.39 -1.05
CA ILE A 178 28.02 6.40 -0.95
C ILE A 178 27.93 5.50 -2.18
N VAL A 179 29.01 5.44 -2.96
CA VAL A 179 29.00 4.79 -4.26
C VAL A 179 30.03 3.66 -4.35
N GLY A 180 29.66 2.54 -4.97
CA GLY A 180 30.57 1.45 -5.30
C GLY A 180 31.68 1.84 -6.28
N ALA A 181 32.57 0.88 -6.57
CA ALA A 181 33.61 1.07 -7.57
C ALA A 181 33.02 1.01 -8.99
N GLY A 182 33.62 1.74 -9.93
CA GLY A 182 33.20 1.74 -11.35
C GLY A 182 32.70 3.10 -11.84
N SER A 183 32.91 3.39 -13.13
CA SER A 183 32.49 4.67 -13.75
C SER A 183 30.98 4.81 -13.77
N MET A 184 30.25 3.75 -14.16
CA MET A 184 28.79 3.77 -14.25
C MET A 184 28.13 4.16 -12.90
N LEU A 185 28.57 3.57 -11.78
CA LEU A 185 28.02 3.89 -10.46
C LEU A 185 28.33 5.35 -10.07
N ARG A 186 29.51 5.87 -10.43
CA ARG A 186 29.87 7.28 -10.19
C ARG A 186 29.04 8.26 -11.02
N ASP A 187 28.74 7.91 -12.27
CA ASP A 187 27.87 8.70 -13.14
C ASP A 187 26.45 8.72 -12.57
N ALA A 188 25.95 7.55 -12.13
CA ALA A 188 24.69 7.42 -11.40
C ALA A 188 24.67 8.26 -10.12
N ALA A 189 25.71 8.21 -9.28
CA ALA A 189 25.81 9.02 -8.06
C ALA A 189 25.81 10.54 -8.38
N SER A 190 26.47 10.94 -9.46
CA SER A 190 26.47 12.35 -9.93
C SER A 190 25.09 12.80 -10.38
N TYR A 191 24.34 11.91 -11.05
CA TYR A 191 22.97 12.14 -11.46
C TYR A 191 22.02 12.28 -10.24
N LEU A 192 22.11 11.36 -9.27
CA LEU A 192 21.34 11.45 -8.01
C LEU A 192 21.67 12.72 -7.22
N ALA A 193 22.94 13.13 -7.20
CA ALA A 193 23.35 14.40 -6.59
C ALA A 193 22.71 15.61 -7.27
N ALA A 194 22.52 15.58 -8.59
CA ALA A 194 21.82 16.63 -9.31
C ALA A 194 20.34 16.71 -8.92
N ILE A 195 19.66 15.56 -8.76
CA ILE A 195 18.27 15.51 -8.26
C ILE A 195 18.20 16.06 -6.84
N LEU A 196 19.07 15.62 -5.93
CA LEU A 196 19.12 16.12 -4.55
C LEU A 196 19.34 17.64 -4.48
N ARG A 197 20.23 18.20 -5.30
CA ARG A 197 20.44 19.67 -5.36
C ARG A 197 19.21 20.42 -5.85
N ARG A 198 18.42 19.85 -6.76
CA ARG A 198 17.14 20.44 -7.21
C ARG A 198 16.10 20.46 -6.09
N GLU A 199 16.18 19.50 -5.17
CA GLU A 199 15.35 19.38 -3.97
C GLU A 199 15.97 20.07 -2.73
N ASP A 200 16.86 21.04 -2.96
CA ASP A 200 17.56 21.85 -1.96
C ASP A 200 18.44 21.07 -0.95
N TYR A 201 18.85 19.84 -1.27
CA TYR A 201 19.85 19.12 -0.49
C TYR A 201 21.28 19.54 -0.85
N LYS A 202 22.19 19.33 0.10
CA LYS A 202 23.65 19.50 -0.04
C LYS A 202 24.32 18.13 -0.10
N PRO A 203 24.34 17.45 -1.27
CA PRO A 203 24.90 16.11 -1.38
C PRO A 203 26.43 16.14 -1.35
N THR A 204 27.01 15.26 -0.52
CA THR A 204 28.44 14.90 -0.54
C THR A 204 28.58 13.51 -1.15
N ILE A 205 29.34 13.38 -2.23
CA ILE A 205 29.61 12.07 -2.86
C ILE A 205 30.88 11.50 -2.23
N VAL A 206 30.76 10.31 -1.64
CA VAL A 206 31.87 9.55 -1.08
C VAL A 206 32.15 8.36 -2.00
N PRO A 207 33.28 8.35 -2.72
CA PRO A 207 33.68 7.18 -3.49
C PRO A 207 34.00 6.03 -2.53
N GLY A 208 33.53 4.83 -2.85
CA GLY A 208 33.89 3.62 -2.12
C GLY A 208 35.41 3.43 -2.16
N SER A 209 36.01 3.24 -0.98
CA SER A 209 37.40 2.85 -0.87
C SER A 209 37.61 1.47 -1.50
N THR A 210 38.83 1.21 -2.00
CA THR A 210 39.17 -0.06 -2.64
C THR A 210 39.31 -1.22 -1.65
N GLY A 211 39.26 -0.98 -0.34
CA GLY A 211 39.43 -2.01 0.69
C GLY A 211 38.34 -1.99 1.76
N LEU A 212 37.77 -3.16 2.07
CA LEU A 212 36.77 -3.36 3.13
C LEU A 212 37.28 -2.95 4.52
N GLU A 213 38.56 -3.18 4.79
CA GLU A 213 39.17 -2.87 6.10
C GLU A 213 39.13 -1.37 6.42
N GLN A 214 39.30 -0.51 5.42
CA GLN A 214 39.29 0.94 5.60
C GLN A 214 37.91 1.49 5.99
N ALA A 215 36.82 0.74 5.75
CA ALA A 215 35.47 1.19 6.08
C ALA A 215 35.28 1.41 7.59
N PHE A 216 35.96 0.62 8.43
CA PHE A 216 35.86 0.71 9.89
C PHE A 216 36.80 1.76 10.49
N ASP A 217 37.90 2.08 9.80
CA ASP A 217 38.93 3.00 10.30
C ASP A 217 38.68 4.47 9.93
N ASP A 218 37.82 4.74 8.94
CA ASP A 218 37.48 6.10 8.52
C ASP A 218 36.39 6.72 9.41
N ILE A 219 36.83 7.23 10.56
CA ILE A 219 35.97 7.93 11.53
C ILE A 219 35.24 9.13 10.89
N ASN A 220 35.91 9.86 10.00
CA ASN A 220 35.32 11.05 9.36
C ASN A 220 34.14 10.66 8.46
N LEU A 221 34.29 9.56 7.72
CA LEU A 221 33.20 9.01 6.91
C LEU A 221 32.03 8.55 7.78
N PHE A 222 32.32 7.89 8.89
CA PHE A 222 31.25 7.47 9.81
C PHE A 222 30.51 8.68 10.42
N GLU A 223 31.23 9.71 10.87
CA GLU A 223 30.61 10.96 11.35
C GLU A 223 29.78 11.66 10.28
N LEU A 224 30.24 11.64 9.02
CA LEU A 224 29.51 12.16 7.87
C LEU A 224 28.19 11.39 7.64
N VAL A 225 28.20 10.06 7.76
CA VAL A 225 26.98 9.23 7.69
C VAL A 225 26.02 9.59 8.82
N LEU A 226 26.51 9.68 10.05
CA LEU A 226 25.68 9.96 11.23
C LEU A 226 25.03 11.35 11.16
N ARG A 227 25.77 12.36 10.70
CA ARG A 227 25.27 13.75 10.62
C ARG A 227 24.37 14.02 9.42
N SER A 228 24.34 13.12 8.44
CA SER A 228 23.49 13.27 7.25
C SER A 228 22.02 13.10 7.61
N GLU A 229 21.15 13.96 7.09
CA GLU A 229 19.70 13.74 7.14
C GLU A 229 19.35 12.44 6.42
N LEU A 230 19.87 12.28 5.20
CA LEU A 230 19.62 11.17 4.29
C LEU A 230 20.93 10.61 3.72
N CYS A 231 21.07 9.29 3.76
CA CYS A 231 22.12 8.59 3.02
C CYS A 231 21.54 7.91 1.77
N VAL A 232 22.28 7.94 0.67
CA VAL A 232 21.93 7.26 -0.58
C VAL A 232 23.06 6.32 -0.94
N PHE A 233 22.77 5.02 -0.98
CA PHE A 233 23.73 3.97 -1.30
C PHE A 233 23.55 3.52 -2.74
N VAL A 234 24.57 3.71 -3.57
CA VAL A 234 24.62 3.23 -4.96
C VAL A 234 25.55 2.02 -5.00
N LEU A 235 24.95 0.84 -4.91
CA LEU A 235 25.58 -0.44 -4.69
C LEU A 235 25.81 -1.18 -6.00
N ASP A 236 26.90 -1.95 -6.04
CA ASP A 236 27.15 -2.95 -7.08
C ASP A 236 26.41 -4.26 -6.75
N ASN A 237 26.48 -5.24 -7.65
CA ASN A 237 25.92 -6.57 -7.42
C ASN A 237 26.74 -7.35 -6.37
N ASP A 238 28.07 -7.16 -6.37
CA ASP A 238 28.99 -7.78 -5.42
C ASP A 238 29.11 -7.01 -4.11
N LEU A 239 29.39 -7.73 -3.01
CA LEU A 239 29.56 -7.14 -1.69
C LEU A 239 30.80 -6.23 -1.65
N SER A 240 30.63 -5.00 -1.15
CA SER A 240 31.65 -3.96 -1.20
C SER A 240 31.70 -3.10 0.07
N CYS A 241 32.65 -2.15 0.15
CA CYS A 241 32.76 -1.18 1.25
C CYS A 241 31.43 -0.41 1.51
N PRO A 242 30.72 0.09 0.48
CA PRO A 242 29.37 0.63 0.63
C PRO A 242 28.36 -0.27 1.34
N ASP A 243 28.41 -1.59 1.17
CA ASP A 243 27.50 -2.52 1.87
C ASP A 243 27.80 -2.58 3.37
N LEU A 244 29.08 -2.50 3.77
CA LEU A 244 29.47 -2.39 5.17
C LEU A 244 29.02 -1.06 5.78
N LEU A 245 29.22 0.05 5.08
CA LEU A 245 28.73 1.36 5.52
C LEU A 245 27.21 1.41 5.60
N LEU A 246 26.51 0.71 4.70
CA LEU A 246 25.07 0.53 4.77
C LEU A 246 24.68 -0.26 6.02
N ALA A 247 25.40 -1.33 6.36
CA ALA A 247 25.15 -2.07 7.60
C ALA A 247 25.36 -1.19 8.84
N MET A 248 26.35 -0.30 8.84
CA MET A 248 26.58 0.68 9.91
C MET A 248 25.45 1.72 9.99
N ALA A 249 25.09 2.34 8.85
CA ALA A 249 23.95 3.26 8.76
C ALA A 249 22.66 2.58 9.25
N HIS A 250 22.44 1.33 8.83
CA HIS A 250 21.32 0.49 9.25
C HIS A 250 21.34 0.25 10.76
N ALA A 251 22.46 -0.15 11.36
CA ALA A 251 22.59 -0.35 12.81
C ALA A 251 22.27 0.93 13.62
N HIS A 252 22.55 2.09 13.04
CA HIS A 252 22.27 3.40 13.62
C HIS A 252 20.93 4.02 13.16
N CYS A 253 20.07 3.24 12.48
CA CYS A 253 18.88 3.67 11.70
C CYS A 253 19.02 5.06 11.06
N VAL A 254 20.16 5.33 10.44
CA VAL A 254 20.33 6.48 9.57
C VAL A 254 19.43 6.27 8.35
N PRO A 255 18.53 7.22 8.02
CA PRO A 255 17.67 7.12 6.85
C PRO A 255 18.47 6.82 5.60
N SER A 256 18.20 5.67 4.97
CA SER A 256 19.03 5.18 3.87
C SER A 256 18.21 4.70 2.69
N MET A 257 18.33 5.36 1.54
CA MET A 257 17.86 4.86 0.24
C MET A 257 18.94 4.00 -0.39
N ARG A 258 18.55 2.89 -1.03
CA ARG A 258 19.47 1.83 -1.43
C ARG A 258 19.17 1.43 -2.86
N PHE A 259 20.13 1.66 -3.75
CA PHE A 259 20.01 1.38 -5.18
C PHE A 259 21.07 0.36 -5.58
N ARG A 260 20.65 -0.85 -5.93
CA ARG A 260 21.55 -1.93 -6.38
C ARG A 260 21.51 -2.05 -7.89
N TYR A 261 22.67 -1.91 -8.53
CA TYR A 261 22.77 -2.13 -9.96
C TYR A 261 22.58 -3.63 -10.27
N ASP A 262 21.60 -3.94 -11.11
CA ASP A 262 21.28 -5.30 -11.55
C ASP A 262 20.78 -5.23 -13.01
N PRO A 263 21.63 -5.52 -14.01
CA PRO A 263 21.23 -5.45 -15.42
C PRO A 263 20.17 -6.48 -15.80
N ALA A 264 19.96 -7.52 -14.97
CA ALA A 264 18.94 -8.54 -15.15
C ALA A 264 17.63 -8.21 -14.41
N ALA A 265 17.55 -7.07 -13.73
CA ALA A 265 16.36 -6.69 -12.96
C ALA A 265 15.12 -6.58 -13.86
N THR A 266 14.07 -7.29 -13.48
CA THR A 266 12.74 -7.28 -14.14
C THR A 266 11.75 -6.36 -13.41
N SER A 267 12.08 -5.90 -12.21
CA SER A 267 11.26 -4.99 -11.40
C SER A 267 12.09 -3.81 -10.91
N ARG A 268 11.44 -2.64 -10.82
CA ARG A 268 11.97 -1.40 -10.23
C ARG A 268 11.39 -1.14 -8.84
N GLU A 269 10.53 -2.03 -8.36
CA GLU A 269 9.87 -1.86 -7.06
C GLU A 269 10.89 -2.06 -5.92
N PRO A 270 10.79 -1.28 -4.83
CA PRO A 270 11.59 -1.52 -3.64
C PRO A 270 11.26 -2.90 -3.06
N GLU A 271 12.29 -3.70 -2.81
CA GLU A 271 12.17 -4.91 -2.00
C GLU A 271 11.70 -4.55 -0.57
N LEU A 272 11.20 -5.54 0.19
CA LEU A 272 10.91 -5.35 1.63
C LEU A 272 12.13 -4.83 2.42
N SER A 273 13.33 -5.17 1.95
CA SER A 273 14.59 -4.66 2.49
C SER A 273 14.70 -3.14 2.38
N GLY A 274 14.05 -2.52 1.39
CA GLY A 274 14.18 -1.14 0.95
C GLY A 274 15.16 -0.96 -0.21
N ALA A 275 15.73 -2.05 -0.74
CA ALA A 275 16.62 -2.00 -1.90
C ALA A 275 15.80 -1.88 -3.19
N VAL A 276 16.17 -0.93 -4.04
CA VAL A 276 15.65 -0.77 -5.39
C VAL A 276 16.70 -1.25 -6.38
N LYS A 277 16.31 -2.18 -7.24
CA LYS A 277 17.16 -2.63 -8.34
C LYS A 277 17.01 -1.71 -9.54
N TRP A 278 18.12 -1.40 -10.20
CA TRP A 278 18.12 -0.55 -11.39
C TRP A 278 19.07 -1.08 -12.45
N ARG A 279 18.72 -0.84 -13.73
CA ARG A 279 19.47 -1.29 -14.91
C ARG A 279 19.94 -0.15 -15.81
N SER A 280 19.38 1.04 -15.65
CA SER A 280 19.69 2.22 -16.44
C SER A 280 19.63 3.48 -15.56
N SER A 281 20.32 4.55 -15.96
CA SER A 281 20.27 5.82 -15.24
C SER A 281 18.87 6.45 -15.23
N GLU A 282 18.07 6.22 -16.28
CA GLU A 282 16.69 6.69 -16.35
C GLU A 282 15.81 6.00 -15.30
N ASP A 283 15.91 4.66 -15.23
CA ASP A 283 15.22 3.83 -14.24
C ASP A 283 15.55 4.32 -12.82
N LEU A 284 16.85 4.55 -12.55
CA LEU A 284 17.35 5.03 -11.28
C LEU A 284 16.79 6.41 -10.91
N GLY A 285 16.77 7.36 -11.86
CA GLY A 285 16.27 8.71 -11.62
C GLY A 285 14.78 8.74 -11.27
N SER A 286 13.98 7.95 -11.99
CA SER A 286 12.53 7.84 -11.74
C SER A 286 12.27 7.29 -10.34
N SER A 287 12.84 6.13 -10.01
CA SER A 287 12.63 5.49 -8.71
C SER A 287 13.20 6.32 -7.55
N PHE A 288 14.32 7.02 -7.75
CA PHE A 288 14.86 7.91 -6.74
C PHE A 288 13.96 9.11 -6.47
N SER A 289 13.41 9.73 -7.51
CA SER A 289 12.52 10.88 -7.36
C SER A 289 11.23 10.49 -6.61
N GLU A 290 10.64 9.36 -6.98
CA GLU A 290 9.49 8.75 -6.30
C GLU A 290 9.76 8.48 -4.81
N LEU A 291 10.89 7.83 -4.49
CA LEU A 291 11.29 7.57 -3.12
C LEU A 291 11.59 8.85 -2.34
N LEU A 292 12.20 9.85 -2.97
CA LEU A 292 12.54 11.13 -2.34
C LEU A 292 11.29 11.95 -2.03
N GLN A 293 10.33 11.99 -2.95
CA GLN A 293 9.03 12.61 -2.72
C GLN A 293 8.28 11.91 -1.57
N ASN A 294 8.26 10.57 -1.56
CA ASN A 294 7.66 9.80 -0.46
C ASN A 294 8.39 10.03 0.88
N TYR A 295 9.73 10.12 0.85
CA TYR A 295 10.54 10.44 2.03
C TYR A 295 10.22 11.84 2.57
N GLN A 296 10.07 12.83 1.69
CA GLN A 296 9.73 14.20 2.08
C GLN A 296 8.31 14.33 2.63
N SER A 297 7.40 13.39 2.33
CA SER A 297 6.03 13.48 2.84
C SER A 297 5.95 13.26 4.36
N ALA A 298 5.05 14.02 4.98
CA ALA A 298 4.80 13.96 6.41
C ALA A 298 3.97 12.72 6.77
N PHE A 299 4.12 12.22 8.00
CA PHE A 299 3.12 11.33 8.59
C PHE A 299 1.86 12.13 8.92
N VAL A 300 0.73 11.44 8.85
CA VAL A 300 -0.58 12.02 9.13
C VAL A 300 -0.98 11.63 10.55
N ARG A 301 -1.53 12.59 11.29
CA ARG A 301 -2.04 12.34 12.63
C ARG A 301 -3.21 11.36 12.54
N ALA A 302 -3.05 10.18 13.12
CA ALA A 302 -4.05 9.12 13.11
C ALA A 302 -5.05 9.31 14.27
N SER A 303 -6.01 10.23 14.10
CA SER A 303 -7.04 10.52 15.10
C SER A 303 -8.44 10.44 14.52
N GLY A 304 -9.29 9.59 15.09
CA GLY A 304 -10.68 9.43 14.66
C GLY A 304 -10.84 8.57 13.41
N ARG A 305 -12.05 8.02 13.26
CA ARG A 305 -12.38 7.02 12.23
C ARG A 305 -12.12 7.51 10.80
N ASP A 306 -12.57 8.71 10.46
CA ASP A 306 -12.48 9.25 9.09
C ASP A 306 -11.03 9.35 8.62
N ILE A 307 -10.11 9.74 9.52
CA ILE A 307 -8.68 9.84 9.19
C ILE A 307 -8.05 8.46 9.06
N ILE A 308 -8.43 7.48 9.90
CA ILE A 308 -7.97 6.09 9.72
C ILE A 308 -8.46 5.50 8.39
N GLU A 309 -9.69 5.83 7.99
CA GLU A 309 -10.24 5.44 6.69
C GLU A 309 -9.46 6.11 5.55
N GLN A 310 -9.13 7.40 5.65
CA GLN A 310 -8.31 8.12 4.68
C GLN A 310 -6.88 7.59 4.61
N LEU A 311 -6.25 7.26 5.74
CA LEU A 311 -4.94 6.62 5.81
C LEU A 311 -4.92 5.27 5.08
N ALA A 312 -6.05 4.54 5.13
CA ALA A 312 -6.22 3.28 4.41
C ALA A 312 -6.46 3.47 2.90
N THR A 313 -6.85 4.66 2.48
CA THR A 313 -6.97 5.03 1.07
C THR A 313 -5.58 5.35 0.51
N PRO A 314 -5.12 4.67 -0.55
CA PRO A 314 -3.81 4.93 -1.12
C PRO A 314 -3.69 6.38 -1.63
N GLU A 315 -2.66 7.10 -1.19
CA GLU A 315 -2.22 8.37 -1.80
C GLU A 315 -1.18 8.05 -2.88
N GLN A 316 -1.38 8.61 -4.07
CA GLN A 316 -0.58 8.33 -5.25
C GLN A 316 0.67 9.21 -5.25
N VAL A 317 1.85 8.61 -5.49
CA VAL A 317 3.12 9.35 -5.58
C VAL A 317 3.64 9.45 -7.02
N SER A 318 3.29 8.53 -7.93
CA SER A 318 3.78 8.53 -9.32
C SER A 318 2.73 8.87 -10.38
N ASP A 319 3.13 9.68 -11.36
CA ASP A 319 2.32 10.30 -12.43
C ASP A 319 2.18 9.44 -13.71
N THR A 320 2.65 8.19 -13.72
CA THR A 320 2.41 7.28 -14.85
C THR A 320 0.97 6.78 -14.84
N LEU A 321 0.06 7.68 -15.23
CA LEU A 321 -1.37 7.49 -15.26
C LEU A 321 -1.73 6.29 -16.14
N ASN A 322 -2.07 5.15 -15.52
CA ASN A 322 -2.84 4.09 -16.17
C ASN A 322 -4.30 4.54 -16.23
N THR A 323 -4.56 5.57 -17.02
CA THR A 323 -5.88 6.19 -17.17
C THR A 323 -6.53 5.74 -18.47
N TRP A 324 -7.84 5.54 -18.38
CA TRP A 324 -8.74 5.24 -19.47
C TRP A 324 -9.69 6.43 -19.65
N ASP A 325 -9.93 6.86 -20.89
CA ASP A 325 -11.02 7.80 -21.19
C ASP A 325 -12.32 6.99 -21.31
N PRO A 326 -13.32 7.19 -20.44
CA PRO A 326 -14.59 6.47 -20.53
C PRO A 326 -15.35 6.68 -21.84
N ALA A 327 -14.97 7.65 -22.68
CA ALA A 327 -15.52 7.80 -24.03
C ALA A 327 -14.88 6.85 -25.07
N ASP A 328 -13.67 6.33 -24.80
CA ASP A 328 -12.91 5.42 -25.67
C ASP A 328 -12.97 3.98 -25.13
N GLY A 329 -14.12 3.33 -25.30
CA GLY A 329 -14.31 1.93 -24.93
C GLY A 329 -13.22 0.98 -25.44
N PRO A 330 -12.84 1.03 -26.74
CA PRO A 330 -11.76 0.20 -27.28
C PRO A 330 -10.43 0.32 -26.54
N ALA A 331 -10.04 1.52 -26.08
CA ALA A 331 -8.80 1.72 -25.32
C ALA A 331 -8.76 0.94 -23.99
N LEU A 332 -9.91 0.49 -23.47
CA LEU A 332 -9.99 -0.34 -22.26
C LEU A 332 -9.15 -1.64 -22.38
N VAL A 333 -8.95 -2.15 -23.59
CA VAL A 333 -8.12 -3.34 -23.85
C VAL A 333 -6.65 -3.16 -23.42
N LEU A 334 -6.16 -1.92 -23.35
CA LEU A 334 -4.80 -1.60 -22.88
C LEU A 334 -4.62 -1.92 -21.38
N HIS A 335 -5.72 -1.98 -20.64
CA HIS A 335 -5.73 -2.34 -19.22
C HIS A 335 -5.94 -3.83 -18.97
N VAL A 336 -6.15 -4.61 -20.03
CA VAL A 336 -6.11 -6.08 -19.98
C VAL A 336 -4.67 -6.52 -20.25
N VAL A 337 -3.97 -6.97 -19.22
CA VAL A 337 -2.52 -7.22 -19.22
C VAL A 337 -2.22 -8.69 -18.88
N PRO A 338 -2.46 -9.63 -19.82
CA PRO A 338 -2.26 -11.07 -19.57
C PRO A 338 -0.81 -11.43 -19.23
N ASP A 339 0.15 -10.60 -19.66
CA ASP A 339 1.57 -10.82 -19.46
C ASP A 339 2.12 -10.34 -18.10
N ASP A 340 1.29 -9.67 -17.29
CA ASP A 340 1.65 -9.25 -15.94
C ASP A 340 2.03 -10.47 -15.08
N SER A 341 3.11 -10.40 -14.32
CA SER A 341 3.56 -11.56 -13.52
C SER A 341 2.55 -11.99 -12.48
N TYR A 342 1.77 -11.07 -11.91
CA TYR A 342 0.69 -11.41 -11.00
C TYR A 342 -0.31 -12.34 -11.71
N VAL A 343 -0.72 -11.96 -12.92
CA VAL A 343 -1.67 -12.72 -13.74
C VAL A 343 -1.09 -14.09 -14.08
N LYS A 344 0.13 -14.15 -14.60
CA LYS A 344 0.82 -15.40 -14.95
C LYS A 344 0.89 -16.37 -13.78
N ASP A 345 1.35 -15.92 -12.62
CA ASP A 345 1.49 -16.77 -11.43
C ASP A 345 0.16 -17.41 -11.01
N ARG A 346 -0.95 -16.64 -11.05
CA ARG A 346 -2.28 -17.13 -10.68
C ARG A 346 -2.86 -18.06 -11.73
N VAL A 347 -2.72 -17.71 -13.01
CA VAL A 347 -3.17 -18.55 -14.13
C VAL A 347 -2.44 -19.90 -14.09
N ASP A 348 -1.11 -19.90 -14.01
CA ASP A 348 -0.31 -21.13 -13.94
C ASP A 348 -0.65 -21.99 -12.73
N GLY A 349 -0.97 -21.37 -11.59
CA GLY A 349 -1.47 -22.07 -10.40
C GLY A 349 -2.79 -22.80 -10.64
N VAL A 350 -3.75 -22.15 -11.30
CA VAL A 350 -5.06 -22.73 -11.64
C VAL A 350 -4.91 -23.83 -12.68
N ILE A 351 -4.18 -23.57 -13.78
CA ILE A 351 -3.97 -24.54 -14.86
C ILE A 351 -3.28 -25.82 -14.35
N ARG A 352 -2.27 -25.70 -13.47
CA ARG A 352 -1.62 -26.88 -12.86
C ARG A 352 -2.54 -27.71 -11.98
N THR A 353 -3.56 -27.09 -11.37
CA THR A 353 -4.50 -27.77 -10.47
C THR A 353 -5.63 -28.47 -11.24
N LEU A 354 -5.93 -28.00 -12.45
CA LEU A 354 -6.97 -28.56 -13.30
C LEU A 354 -6.45 -29.80 -14.05
N GLU A 355 -6.58 -30.97 -13.45
CA GLU A 355 -6.41 -32.28 -14.12
C GLU A 355 -7.61 -32.59 -15.04
N CYS A 356 -7.96 -31.66 -15.93
CA CYS A 356 -9.17 -31.78 -16.73
C CYS A 356 -8.88 -32.44 -18.07
N THR A 357 -9.37 -33.67 -18.26
CA THR A 357 -9.39 -34.36 -19.57
C THR A 357 -10.52 -33.87 -20.47
N ASP A 358 -11.43 -33.03 -19.97
CA ASP A 358 -12.58 -32.54 -20.71
C ASP A 358 -12.17 -31.47 -21.74
N THR A 359 -12.97 -31.34 -22.80
CA THR A 359 -12.76 -30.40 -23.90
C THR A 359 -13.96 -29.46 -24.07
N GLY A 360 -13.73 -28.30 -24.71
CA GLY A 360 -14.75 -27.30 -24.98
C GLY A 360 -15.36 -26.68 -23.72
N ARG A 361 -16.66 -26.34 -23.76
CA ARG A 361 -17.35 -25.51 -22.75
C ARG A 361 -17.15 -25.93 -21.29
N VAL A 362 -17.05 -27.24 -21.00
CA VAL A 362 -16.85 -27.76 -19.65
C VAL A 362 -15.48 -27.35 -19.11
N LYS A 363 -14.45 -27.45 -19.96
CA LYS A 363 -13.10 -27.01 -19.64
C LYS A 363 -13.07 -25.50 -19.39
N ASN A 364 -13.67 -24.71 -20.27
CA ASN A 364 -13.66 -23.24 -20.13
C ASN A 364 -14.38 -22.82 -18.83
N ASP A 365 -15.52 -23.43 -18.48
CA ASP A 365 -16.21 -23.14 -17.21
C ASP A 365 -15.38 -23.54 -15.99
N ALA A 366 -14.67 -24.67 -16.05
CA ALA A 366 -13.77 -25.11 -14.97
C ALA A 366 -12.56 -24.17 -14.80
N VAL A 367 -11.94 -23.72 -15.90
CA VAL A 367 -10.87 -22.72 -15.89
C VAL A 367 -11.39 -21.41 -15.29
N CYS A 368 -12.51 -20.89 -15.79
CA CYS A 368 -13.11 -19.65 -15.30
C CYS A 368 -13.44 -19.72 -13.82
N ARG A 369 -14.00 -20.85 -13.35
CA ARG A 369 -14.27 -21.08 -11.93
C ARG A 369 -12.99 -21.06 -11.11
N GLY A 370 -11.95 -21.76 -11.55
CA GLY A 370 -10.66 -21.79 -10.85
C GLY A 370 -10.03 -20.40 -10.74
N LEU A 371 -10.10 -19.60 -11.80
CA LEU A 371 -9.61 -18.22 -11.81
C LEU A 371 -10.45 -17.30 -10.89
N TYR A 372 -11.77 -17.43 -10.91
CA TYR A 372 -12.67 -16.66 -10.04
C TYR A 372 -12.43 -16.99 -8.56
N ASP A 373 -12.35 -18.29 -8.23
CA ASP A 373 -12.06 -18.76 -6.88
C ASP A 373 -10.65 -18.33 -6.44
N ARG A 374 -9.72 -18.13 -7.37
CA ARG A 374 -8.40 -17.57 -7.05
C ARG A 374 -8.48 -16.11 -6.63
N ILE A 375 -9.16 -15.25 -7.39
CA ILE A 375 -9.40 -13.85 -6.98
C ILE A 375 -10.09 -13.80 -5.61
N LYS A 376 -11.07 -14.67 -5.41
CA LYS A 376 -11.79 -14.78 -4.12
C LYS A 376 -10.85 -15.10 -2.95
N LYS A 377 -9.87 -15.98 -3.15
CA LYS A 377 -8.86 -16.33 -2.14
C LYS A 377 -7.86 -15.21 -1.85
N ASP A 378 -7.71 -14.25 -2.75
CA ASP A 378 -6.81 -13.11 -2.53
C ASP A 378 -7.46 -12.05 -1.59
N HIS A 379 -8.76 -12.17 -1.29
CA HIS A 379 -9.49 -11.30 -0.35
C HIS A 379 -9.26 -9.81 -0.62
N PHE A 380 -9.39 -9.41 -1.89
CA PHE A 380 -9.36 -8.00 -2.24
C PHE A 380 -10.54 -7.23 -1.64
N TYR A 381 -10.38 -5.93 -1.48
CA TYR A 381 -11.46 -5.03 -1.08
C TYR A 381 -11.98 -4.19 -2.24
N TYR A 382 -13.29 -4.05 -2.34
CA TYR A 382 -13.90 -3.07 -3.20
C TYR A 382 -13.69 -1.66 -2.63
N THR A 383 -13.20 -0.75 -3.47
CA THR A 383 -13.05 0.67 -3.18
C THR A 383 -13.65 1.50 -4.30
N PHE A 384 -13.94 2.76 -4.01
CA PHE A 384 -14.35 3.73 -5.02
C PHE A 384 -13.16 4.24 -5.82
N GLU A 385 -13.48 4.88 -6.94
CA GLU A 385 -12.52 5.51 -7.83
C GLU A 385 -11.64 6.50 -7.05
N PRO A 386 -10.31 6.52 -7.29
CA PRO A 386 -9.45 7.54 -6.72
C PRO A 386 -9.88 8.91 -7.26
N VAL A 387 -9.91 9.92 -6.39
CA VAL A 387 -10.20 11.30 -6.81
C VAL A 387 -9.06 11.77 -7.70
N ILE A 388 -9.35 11.94 -8.99
CA ILE A 388 -8.41 12.53 -9.94
C ILE A 388 -8.85 13.95 -10.31
N THR A 389 -7.88 14.82 -10.60
CA THR A 389 -8.14 16.23 -10.95
C THR A 389 -8.75 16.38 -12.34
N GLN A 390 -8.59 15.37 -13.21
CA GLN A 390 -9.14 15.35 -14.57
C GLN A 390 -10.53 14.72 -14.54
N THR A 391 -11.56 15.46 -14.93
CA THR A 391 -12.98 15.03 -14.86
C THR A 391 -13.39 14.02 -15.93
N HIS A 392 -12.51 13.68 -16.88
CA HIS A 392 -12.85 12.90 -18.09
C HIS A 392 -12.05 11.63 -18.25
N VAL A 393 -11.27 11.23 -17.26
CA VAL A 393 -10.55 9.96 -17.30
C VAL A 393 -10.87 9.16 -16.05
N GLN A 394 -10.64 7.86 -16.11
CA GLN A 394 -10.75 6.96 -14.97
C GLN A 394 -9.43 6.24 -14.85
N ARG A 395 -8.83 6.25 -13.66
CA ARG A 395 -7.66 5.41 -13.40
C ARG A 395 -8.11 3.96 -13.25
N ILE A 396 -7.44 3.06 -13.97
CA ILE A 396 -7.60 1.62 -13.83
C ILE A 396 -6.31 1.05 -13.25
N ARG A 397 -6.39 0.37 -12.12
CA ARG A 397 -5.24 -0.25 -11.45
C ARG A 397 -4.76 -1.46 -12.23
N LYS A 398 -3.45 -1.61 -12.39
CA LYS A 398 -2.85 -2.84 -12.93
C LYS A 398 -2.94 -3.98 -11.90
N PRO A 399 -2.87 -5.25 -12.32
CA PRO A 399 -2.93 -6.40 -11.40
C PRO A 399 -1.97 -6.31 -10.21
N ARG A 400 -0.71 -5.93 -10.42
CA ARG A 400 0.25 -5.75 -9.31
C ARG A 400 -0.09 -4.61 -8.37
N GLU A 401 -0.65 -3.51 -8.89
CA GLU A 401 -1.12 -2.40 -8.05
C GLU A 401 -2.29 -2.88 -7.19
N MET A 402 -3.20 -3.68 -7.76
CA MET A 402 -4.31 -4.28 -7.00
C MET A 402 -3.82 -5.25 -5.93
N ASP A 403 -2.80 -6.07 -6.22
CA ASP A 403 -2.14 -6.96 -5.24
C ASP A 403 -1.53 -6.16 -4.08
N SER A 404 -0.74 -5.13 -4.42
CA SER A 404 -0.04 -4.28 -3.46
C SER A 404 -1.00 -3.51 -2.57
N LEU A 405 -2.04 -2.92 -3.18
CA LEU A 405 -3.03 -2.11 -2.47
C LEU A 405 -4.14 -2.96 -1.85
N ASN A 406 -4.27 -4.22 -2.27
CA ASN A 406 -5.34 -5.15 -1.93
C ASN A 406 -6.75 -4.60 -2.19
N CYS A 407 -6.91 -3.79 -3.23
CA CYS A 407 -8.20 -3.17 -3.53
C CYS A 407 -8.35 -2.78 -5.00
N GLY A 408 -9.60 -2.60 -5.42
CA GLY A 408 -9.95 -2.12 -6.75
C GLY A 408 -11.40 -1.66 -6.85
N THR A 409 -11.74 -1.08 -8.00
CA THR A 409 -13.09 -0.71 -8.44
C THR A 409 -13.71 -1.83 -9.28
N CYS A 410 -14.95 -1.68 -9.76
CA CYS A 410 -15.57 -2.66 -10.63
C CYS A 410 -14.80 -2.84 -11.95
N ILE A 411 -14.30 -1.76 -12.54
CA ILE A 411 -13.49 -1.82 -13.77
C ILE A 411 -12.12 -2.46 -13.53
N ASP A 412 -11.48 -2.20 -12.38
CA ASP A 412 -10.21 -2.84 -12.01
C ASP A 412 -10.37 -4.36 -11.97
N PHE A 413 -11.40 -4.85 -11.28
CA PHE A 413 -11.66 -6.30 -11.16
C PHE A 413 -12.13 -6.92 -12.48
N ALA A 414 -12.88 -6.20 -13.31
CA ALA A 414 -13.24 -6.66 -14.65
C ALA A 414 -11.99 -6.81 -15.54
N CYS A 415 -11.10 -5.82 -15.57
CA CYS A 415 -9.84 -5.88 -16.32
C CYS A 415 -8.89 -6.96 -15.78
N LEU A 416 -8.78 -7.12 -14.46
CA LEU A 416 -8.01 -8.20 -13.85
C LEU A 416 -8.52 -9.58 -14.27
N PHE A 417 -9.83 -9.81 -14.15
CA PHE A 417 -10.41 -11.11 -14.50
C PHE A 417 -10.29 -11.39 -16.01
N ALA A 418 -10.51 -10.38 -16.85
CA ALA A 418 -10.25 -10.49 -18.28
C ALA A 418 -8.78 -10.79 -18.59
N SER A 419 -7.83 -10.21 -17.86
CA SER A 419 -6.39 -10.49 -18.02
C SER A 419 -6.07 -11.94 -17.69
N MET A 420 -6.67 -12.47 -16.61
CA MET A 420 -6.52 -13.87 -16.21
C MET A 420 -7.14 -14.83 -17.22
N LEU A 421 -8.30 -14.48 -17.79
CA LEU A 421 -8.94 -15.26 -18.85
C LEU A 421 -8.07 -15.28 -20.12
N GLU A 422 -7.58 -14.14 -20.58
CA GLU A 422 -6.69 -14.07 -21.76
C GLU A 422 -5.38 -14.83 -21.51
N GLY A 423 -4.79 -14.70 -20.32
CA GLY A 423 -3.61 -15.45 -19.91
C GLY A 423 -3.84 -16.97 -19.86
N ALA A 424 -5.06 -17.41 -19.58
CA ALA A 424 -5.47 -18.81 -19.64
C ALA A 424 -5.88 -19.28 -21.06
N HIS A 425 -5.66 -18.44 -22.08
CA HIS A 425 -6.06 -18.66 -23.47
C HIS A 425 -7.57 -18.77 -23.71
N GLU A 426 -8.37 -18.18 -22.82
CA GLU A 426 -9.80 -17.98 -23.05
C GLU A 426 -10.04 -16.73 -23.93
N ARG A 427 -11.28 -16.52 -24.38
CA ARG A 427 -11.69 -15.33 -25.14
C ARG A 427 -12.44 -14.33 -24.24
N PRO A 428 -11.76 -13.44 -23.52
CA PRO A 428 -12.43 -12.55 -22.59
C PRO A 428 -13.27 -11.49 -23.29
N VAL A 429 -14.34 -11.11 -22.60
CA VAL A 429 -15.15 -9.94 -22.89
C VAL A 429 -15.21 -9.05 -21.66
N VAL A 430 -15.03 -7.74 -21.84
CA VAL A 430 -15.28 -6.74 -20.81
C VAL A 430 -16.56 -6.00 -21.16
N ILE A 431 -17.50 -5.92 -20.23
CA ILE A 431 -18.83 -5.35 -20.45
C ILE A 431 -19.01 -4.19 -19.48
N VAL A 432 -19.26 -2.99 -20.00
CA VAL A 432 -19.54 -1.80 -19.19
C VAL A 432 -20.99 -1.39 -19.43
N VAL A 433 -21.74 -1.21 -18.34
CA VAL A 433 -23.15 -0.84 -18.38
C VAL A 433 -23.42 0.39 -17.54
N GLY A 434 -24.26 1.28 -18.06
CA GLY A 434 -24.82 2.39 -17.31
C GLY A 434 -26.06 1.95 -16.54
N THR A 435 -26.13 2.31 -15.27
CA THR A 435 -27.28 2.08 -14.38
C THR A 435 -27.73 3.40 -13.74
N PRO A 436 -28.90 3.48 -13.07
CA PRO A 436 -29.27 4.67 -12.32
C PRO A 436 -28.33 5.02 -11.17
N ARG A 437 -27.47 4.08 -10.74
CA ARG A 437 -26.47 4.28 -9.67
C ARG A 437 -25.09 4.67 -10.21
N GLY A 438 -24.93 4.74 -11.52
CA GLY A 438 -23.65 4.95 -12.20
C GLY A 438 -23.26 3.78 -13.11
N SER A 439 -22.07 3.87 -13.69
CA SER A 439 -21.52 2.84 -14.57
C SER A 439 -20.98 1.67 -13.74
N HIS A 440 -21.11 0.46 -14.29
CA HIS A 440 -20.63 -0.77 -13.66
C HIS A 440 -20.00 -1.68 -14.71
N ALA A 441 -18.90 -2.33 -14.33
CA ALA A 441 -18.15 -3.22 -15.20
C ALA A 441 -18.30 -4.68 -14.78
N LEU A 442 -18.48 -5.53 -15.78
CA LEU A 442 -18.47 -6.98 -15.70
C LEU A 442 -17.34 -7.52 -16.57
N ALA A 443 -16.94 -8.75 -16.31
CA ALA A 443 -16.10 -9.50 -17.24
C ALA A 443 -16.69 -10.88 -17.48
N GLY A 444 -16.39 -11.45 -18.63
CA GLY A 444 -16.87 -12.76 -19.03
C GLY A 444 -15.97 -13.38 -20.07
N TYR A 445 -16.40 -14.51 -20.61
CA TYR A 445 -15.76 -15.12 -21.76
C TYR A 445 -16.78 -15.45 -22.85
N ILE A 446 -16.28 -15.53 -24.08
CA ILE A 446 -16.98 -15.99 -25.26
C ILE A 446 -16.67 -17.48 -25.42
N THR A 447 -17.70 -18.32 -25.60
CA THR A 447 -17.49 -19.76 -25.79
C THR A 447 -16.86 -20.06 -27.15
N GLU A 448 -16.14 -21.18 -27.27
CA GLU A 448 -15.44 -21.56 -28.51
C GLU A 448 -16.37 -21.69 -29.72
N ASP A 449 -17.61 -22.12 -29.48
CA ASP A 449 -18.64 -22.34 -30.50
C ASP A 449 -19.53 -21.12 -30.75
N ALA A 450 -19.24 -19.98 -30.11
CA ALA A 450 -19.98 -18.75 -30.31
C ALA A 450 -19.74 -18.16 -31.71
N VAL A 451 -20.83 -17.92 -32.44
CA VAL A 451 -20.81 -17.19 -33.72
C VAL A 451 -21.32 -15.78 -33.45
N LEU A 452 -20.38 -14.87 -33.18
CA LEU A 452 -20.69 -13.48 -32.88
C LEU A 452 -20.58 -12.62 -34.14
N SER A 453 -21.45 -11.63 -34.26
CA SER A 453 -21.39 -10.62 -35.32
C SER A 453 -20.09 -9.83 -35.23
N GLU A 454 -19.57 -9.39 -36.37
CA GLU A 454 -18.47 -8.42 -36.42
C GLU A 454 -18.94 -6.99 -36.12
N SER A 455 -20.24 -6.71 -36.03
CA SER A 455 -20.73 -5.41 -35.58
C SER A 455 -20.51 -5.18 -34.08
N GLU A 456 -20.54 -3.93 -33.65
CA GLU A 456 -20.64 -3.59 -32.22
C GLU A 456 -21.91 -4.21 -31.62
N PHE A 457 -21.82 -4.65 -30.36
CA PHE A 457 -22.95 -5.23 -29.66
C PHE A 457 -23.96 -4.16 -29.29
N THR A 458 -25.24 -4.37 -29.63
CA THR A 458 -26.32 -3.73 -28.88
C THR A 458 -26.60 -4.49 -27.59
N LEU A 459 -27.28 -3.87 -26.63
CA LEU A 459 -27.74 -4.56 -25.42
C LEU A 459 -28.65 -5.77 -25.76
N GLY A 460 -29.44 -5.68 -26.83
CA GLY A 460 -30.28 -6.78 -27.31
C GLY A 460 -29.45 -7.98 -27.80
N ASP A 461 -28.40 -7.71 -28.59
CA ASP A 461 -27.48 -8.74 -29.10
C ASP A 461 -26.77 -9.43 -27.95
N LEU A 462 -26.25 -8.65 -27.00
CA LEU A 462 -25.56 -9.18 -25.81
C LEU A 462 -26.50 -10.06 -24.97
N ARG A 463 -27.73 -9.61 -24.69
CA ARG A 463 -28.73 -10.42 -23.98
C ARG A 463 -29.05 -11.72 -24.73
N GLY A 464 -29.15 -11.66 -26.05
CA GLY A 464 -29.33 -12.82 -26.91
C GLY A 464 -28.19 -13.82 -26.77
N ALA A 465 -26.95 -13.35 -26.88
CA ALA A 465 -25.75 -14.18 -26.73
C ALA A 465 -25.65 -14.81 -25.32
N VAL A 466 -25.96 -14.04 -24.27
CA VAL A 466 -26.01 -14.52 -22.88
C VAL A 466 -27.11 -15.57 -22.69
N ASN A 467 -28.26 -15.44 -23.34
CA ASN A 467 -29.33 -16.45 -23.31
C ASN A 467 -28.95 -17.76 -24.02
N ARG A 468 -28.20 -17.68 -25.12
CA ARG A 468 -27.69 -18.85 -25.85
C ARG A 468 -26.45 -19.48 -25.19
N GLY A 469 -25.89 -18.81 -24.18
CA GLY A 469 -24.66 -19.24 -23.52
C GLY A 469 -23.42 -19.07 -24.39
N GLU A 470 -23.47 -18.18 -25.37
CA GLU A 470 -22.32 -17.80 -26.23
C GLU A 470 -21.41 -16.81 -25.50
N VAL A 471 -21.98 -15.98 -24.63
CA VAL A 471 -21.28 -15.08 -23.72
C VAL A 471 -21.65 -15.45 -22.30
N VAL A 472 -20.65 -15.65 -21.45
CA VAL A 472 -20.84 -16.01 -20.04
C VAL A 472 -20.28 -14.88 -19.16
N PRO A 473 -21.14 -13.97 -18.67
CA PRO A 473 -20.72 -12.83 -17.86
C PRO A 473 -20.67 -13.17 -16.37
N PHE A 474 -19.81 -12.46 -15.63
CA PHE A 474 -19.62 -12.60 -14.19
C PHE A 474 -19.58 -11.24 -13.50
N GLU A 475 -20.17 -11.20 -12.31
CA GLU A 475 -20.02 -10.09 -11.38
C GLU A 475 -18.68 -10.24 -10.66
N THR A 476 -17.63 -9.61 -11.22
CA THR A 476 -16.27 -9.73 -10.70
C THR A 476 -16.11 -9.11 -9.33
N THR A 477 -16.92 -8.08 -8.99
CA THR A 477 -16.96 -7.51 -7.64
C THR A 477 -17.60 -8.44 -6.60
N GLY A 478 -18.21 -9.53 -7.06
CA GLY A 478 -18.63 -10.62 -6.19
C GLY A 478 -17.47 -11.37 -5.57
N ALA A 479 -16.29 -11.38 -6.21
CA ALA A 479 -15.12 -12.12 -5.72
C ALA A 479 -14.35 -11.36 -4.64
N VAL A 480 -14.83 -10.17 -4.23
CA VAL A 480 -14.08 -9.26 -3.37
C VAL A 480 -14.92 -8.75 -2.21
N GLU A 481 -14.27 -8.44 -1.10
CA GLU A 481 -14.89 -7.98 0.13
C GLU A 481 -15.41 -6.55 -0.05
N VAL A 482 -16.61 -6.29 0.43
CA VAL A 482 -17.24 -4.97 0.38
C VAL A 482 -17.42 -4.46 1.79
N ARG A 483 -17.09 -3.19 2.02
CA ARG A 483 -17.23 -2.58 3.36
C ARG A 483 -18.70 -2.31 3.69
N GLY A 484 -19.11 -2.78 4.86
CA GLY A 484 -20.49 -2.71 5.35
C GLY A 484 -21.39 -3.74 4.66
N ASP A 485 -22.62 -3.89 5.16
CA ASP A 485 -23.67 -4.75 4.59
C ASP A 485 -24.20 -4.17 3.25
N ARG A 486 -23.32 -3.84 2.31
CA ARG A 486 -23.64 -3.19 1.03
C ARG A 486 -23.50 -4.17 -0.13
N THR A 487 -24.34 -3.99 -1.14
CA THR A 487 -24.19 -4.62 -2.45
C THR A 487 -23.51 -3.62 -3.41
N VAL A 488 -22.76 -4.14 -4.38
CA VAL A 488 -22.07 -3.33 -5.40
C VAL A 488 -22.93 -3.22 -6.65
N ALA A 489 -23.54 -4.33 -7.08
CA ALA A 489 -24.28 -4.43 -8.32
C ALA A 489 -25.67 -5.03 -8.10
N ALA A 490 -26.06 -6.01 -8.93
CA ALA A 490 -27.37 -6.66 -8.88
C ALA A 490 -27.42 -7.89 -7.96
N GLU A 491 -26.40 -8.13 -7.14
CA GLU A 491 -26.47 -9.13 -6.07
C GLU A 491 -27.39 -8.68 -4.92
N THR A 492 -27.83 -9.64 -4.12
CA THR A 492 -28.61 -9.40 -2.91
C THR A 492 -27.73 -9.44 -1.66
N GLU A 493 -28.16 -8.76 -0.60
CA GLU A 493 -27.50 -8.82 0.71
C GLU A 493 -27.44 -10.25 1.24
N THR A 494 -28.50 -11.04 1.03
CA THR A 494 -28.55 -12.45 1.46
C THR A 494 -27.49 -13.29 0.76
N GLU A 495 -27.37 -13.19 -0.57
CA GLU A 495 -26.35 -13.91 -1.35
C GLU A 495 -24.94 -13.59 -0.86
N ARG A 496 -24.67 -12.31 -0.55
CA ARG A 496 -23.37 -11.87 -0.05
C ARG A 496 -23.13 -12.35 1.39
N LYS A 497 -24.13 -12.33 2.26
CA LYS A 497 -24.03 -12.84 3.65
C LYS A 497 -23.79 -14.36 3.69
N GLU A 498 -24.50 -15.12 2.88
CA GLU A 498 -24.37 -16.58 2.79
C GLU A 498 -22.97 -17.01 2.33
N GLY A 499 -22.34 -16.23 1.45
CA GLY A 499 -20.98 -16.48 0.97
C GLY A 499 -19.86 -15.83 1.78
N GLY A 500 -20.14 -15.31 2.98
CA GLY A 500 -19.14 -14.71 3.86
C GLY A 500 -18.63 -13.36 3.36
N ASN A 501 -19.55 -12.48 2.94
CA ASN A 501 -19.30 -11.20 2.27
C ASN A 501 -18.73 -11.28 0.85
N LEU A 502 -18.72 -12.47 0.26
CA LEU A 502 -18.25 -12.78 -1.09
C LEU A 502 -19.31 -13.60 -1.82
N LEU A 503 -19.41 -13.51 -3.14
CA LEU A 503 -20.25 -14.39 -3.94
C LEU A 503 -19.47 -15.66 -4.30
N ASP A 504 -20.16 -16.79 -4.43
CA ASP A 504 -19.60 -17.94 -5.14
C ASP A 504 -19.70 -17.74 -6.66
N TYR A 505 -18.97 -18.56 -7.42
CA TYR A 505 -18.92 -18.50 -8.88
C TYR A 505 -20.31 -18.53 -9.57
N ARG A 506 -21.24 -19.38 -9.10
CA ARG A 506 -22.58 -19.50 -9.70
C ARG A 506 -23.44 -18.29 -9.36
N THR A 507 -23.34 -17.82 -8.13
CA THR A 507 -24.04 -16.63 -7.66
C THR A 507 -23.57 -15.39 -8.40
N ALA A 508 -22.26 -15.24 -8.64
CA ALA A 508 -21.69 -14.14 -9.41
C ALA A 508 -22.13 -14.13 -10.89
N LYS A 509 -22.18 -15.30 -11.52
CA LYS A 509 -22.75 -15.48 -12.87
C LYS A 509 -24.23 -15.08 -12.92
N SER A 510 -24.99 -15.47 -11.89
CA SER A 510 -26.42 -15.14 -11.78
C SER A 510 -26.65 -13.65 -11.52
N ALA A 511 -25.82 -13.00 -10.71
CA ALA A 511 -25.85 -11.57 -10.45
C ALA A 511 -25.58 -10.75 -11.73
N ALA A 512 -24.53 -11.09 -12.48
CA ALA A 512 -24.23 -10.45 -13.76
C ALA A 512 -25.39 -10.58 -14.77
N ARG A 513 -25.96 -11.78 -14.89
CA ARG A 513 -27.13 -12.00 -15.75
C ARG A 513 -28.32 -11.17 -15.27
N ARG A 514 -28.55 -11.04 -13.97
CA ARG A 514 -29.63 -10.21 -13.43
C ARG A 514 -29.42 -8.73 -13.77
N LEU A 515 -28.20 -8.22 -13.60
CA LEU A 515 -27.83 -6.86 -13.97
C LEU A 515 -28.12 -6.58 -15.45
N LEU A 516 -27.59 -7.42 -16.34
CA LEU A 516 -27.76 -7.23 -17.79
C LEU A 516 -29.22 -7.26 -18.24
N PHE A 517 -30.13 -7.88 -17.49
CA PHE A 517 -31.55 -8.02 -17.82
C PHE A 517 -32.48 -7.02 -17.10
N GLN A 518 -31.92 -6.09 -16.32
CA GLN A 518 -32.69 -4.97 -15.74
C GLN A 518 -33.23 -4.04 -16.85
N ARG A 519 -34.37 -3.40 -16.58
CA ARG A 519 -35.06 -2.57 -17.60
C ARG A 519 -34.39 -1.21 -17.83
N ASP A 520 -33.69 -0.74 -16.83
CA ASP A 520 -33.03 0.56 -16.67
C ASP A 520 -31.52 0.50 -16.88
N VAL A 521 -31.03 -0.60 -17.47
CA VAL A 521 -29.63 -0.79 -17.84
C VAL A 521 -29.41 -0.45 -19.31
N ASN A 522 -28.35 0.31 -19.58
CA ASN A 522 -27.87 0.63 -20.92
C ASN A 522 -26.48 0.00 -21.13
N LEU A 523 -26.23 -0.58 -22.31
CA LEU A 523 -24.90 -1.04 -22.67
C LEU A 523 -24.06 0.15 -23.12
N GLU A 524 -22.97 0.43 -22.42
CA GLU A 524 -21.98 1.44 -22.83
C GLU A 524 -20.96 0.78 -23.75
N TYR A 525 -20.34 -0.31 -23.28
CA TYR A 525 -19.31 -1.04 -24.02
C TYR A 525 -19.43 -2.55 -23.85
N CYS A 526 -19.08 -3.29 -24.91
CA CYS A 526 -18.86 -4.73 -24.86
C CYS A 526 -17.65 -5.06 -25.72
N ILE A 527 -16.50 -5.22 -25.07
CA ILE A 527 -15.19 -5.33 -25.71
C ILE A 527 -14.80 -6.80 -25.80
N ASP A 528 -14.81 -7.40 -27.01
CA ASP A 528 -14.07 -8.64 -27.28
C ASP A 528 -12.58 -8.28 -27.26
N VAL A 529 -11.89 -8.66 -26.17
CA VAL A 529 -10.51 -8.25 -25.87
C VAL A 529 -9.55 -8.70 -26.97
N VAL A 530 -9.68 -9.95 -27.44
CA VAL A 530 -8.80 -10.52 -28.45
C VAL A 530 -8.96 -9.78 -29.77
N ARG A 531 -10.21 -9.47 -30.14
CA ARG A 531 -10.50 -8.71 -31.36
C ARG A 531 -9.99 -7.27 -31.27
N ALA A 532 -10.30 -6.56 -30.18
CA ALA A 532 -9.86 -5.19 -29.95
C ALA A 532 -8.33 -5.08 -30.00
N ARG A 533 -7.61 -6.05 -29.41
CA ARG A 533 -6.15 -6.09 -29.43
C ARG A 533 -5.60 -6.28 -30.84
N ARG A 534 -6.20 -7.13 -31.69
CA ARG A 534 -5.79 -7.28 -33.10
C ARG A 534 -5.93 -5.98 -33.88
N SER A 535 -7.07 -5.30 -33.72
CA SER A 535 -7.31 -4.02 -34.38
C SER A 535 -6.35 -2.90 -33.94
N LEU A 536 -5.79 -2.97 -32.72
CA LEU A 536 -4.73 -2.05 -32.29
C LEU A 536 -3.37 -2.33 -32.92
N HIS A 537 -3.06 -3.58 -33.29
CA HIS A 537 -1.79 -3.93 -33.94
C HIS A 537 -1.78 -3.64 -35.45
N GLU A 538 -2.96 -3.53 -36.06
CA GLU A 538 -3.13 -3.21 -37.48
C GLU A 538 -3.08 -1.70 -37.76
N LYS A 539 -3.22 -0.86 -36.73
CA LYS A 539 -3.04 0.60 -36.77
C LYS A 539 -1.60 0.95 -36.47
#